data_AF-A0A2D8C2V0-F1
#
_entry.id   AF-A0A2D8C2V0-F1
#
_cell.length_a   1.000
_cell.length_b   1.000
_cell.length_c   1.000
_cell.angle_alpha   90.00
_cell.angle_beta   90.00
_cell.angle_gamma   90.00
#
_symmetry.space_group_name_H-M   'P 1'
#
loop_
_entity.id
_entity.type
_entity.pdbx_description
1 polymer ?
#
loop_
_entity_poly.entity_id
_entity_poly.type
_entity_poly.pdbx_seq_one_letter_code
_entity_poly.pdbx_strand_id
1 'polypeptide(L)'
;MRKSFFFDDLQKNLYQLMLSVRIRKYQNNFNFRFMKHVTMIFLLGMIFFSCQKDELPVLVCGVEDPVEDLDWLNEQIRELEGSDFGAFQYFTQAKSGNQDIFILKNCCSNCNSVFPIYDCQGNELGSVGDSRFPMSAISDEKVIWKSSNSLCNV
;
A
#
# COMPACT_ATOMS: atom_id res chain seq x y z
N MET A 1 7.69 14.04 93.19
CA MET A 1 8.12 14.27 91.79
C MET A 1 7.58 13.14 90.90
N ARG A 2 6.37 13.27 90.34
CA ARG A 2 5.80 12.23 89.44
C ARG A 2 4.69 12.78 88.53
N LYS A 3 4.91 13.99 87.98
CA LYS A 3 3.95 14.65 87.06
C LYS A 3 4.53 15.03 85.70
N SER A 4 5.86 15.11 85.53
CA SER A 4 6.47 15.47 84.24
C SER A 4 6.50 14.30 83.24
N PHE A 5 6.60 13.06 83.72
CA PHE A 5 6.85 11.91 82.85
C PHE A 5 5.64 11.48 81.99
N PHE A 6 4.41 11.80 82.42
CA PHE A 6 3.20 11.39 81.71
C PHE A 6 2.81 12.35 80.57
N PHE A 7 3.27 13.61 80.63
CA PHE A 7 2.89 14.64 79.65
C PHE A 7 3.77 14.56 78.38
N ASP A 8 5.05 14.23 78.53
CA ASP A 8 5.98 14.08 77.40
C ASP A 8 5.64 12.91 76.47
N ASP A 9 5.06 11.84 77.01
CA ASP A 9 4.73 10.63 76.25
C ASP A 9 3.46 10.79 75.40
N LEU A 10 2.50 11.59 75.89
CA LEU A 10 1.30 11.97 75.14
C LEU A 10 1.65 12.90 73.95
N GLN A 11 2.59 13.84 74.16
CA GLN A 11 2.99 14.78 73.12
C GLN A 11 3.76 14.08 71.98
N LYS A 12 4.62 13.10 72.29
CA LYS A 12 5.33 12.30 71.28
C LYS A 12 4.38 11.43 70.44
N ASN A 13 3.39 10.80 71.07
CA ASN A 13 2.41 9.97 70.35
C ASN A 13 1.51 10.80 69.43
N LEU A 14 1.07 11.98 69.86
CA LEU A 14 0.31 12.90 69.01
C LEU A 14 1.14 13.39 67.82
N TYR A 15 2.43 13.67 68.02
CA TYR A 15 3.32 14.09 66.93
C TYR A 15 3.54 12.97 65.90
N GLN A 16 3.71 11.72 66.35
CA GLN A 16 3.84 10.55 65.47
C GLN A 16 2.54 10.24 64.71
N LEU A 17 1.38 10.36 65.37
CA LEU A 17 0.08 10.24 64.71
C LEU A 17 -0.14 11.35 63.67
N MET A 18 0.21 12.60 63.98
CA MET A 18 0.10 13.70 63.02
C MET A 18 1.07 13.55 61.83
N LEU A 19 2.30 13.09 62.05
CA LEU A 19 3.28 12.80 60.98
C LEU A 19 2.78 11.67 60.07
N SER A 20 2.28 10.58 60.63
CA SER A 20 1.79 9.43 59.85
C SER A 20 0.53 9.76 59.02
N VAL A 21 -0.37 10.61 59.53
CA VAL A 21 -1.54 11.11 58.77
C VAL A 21 -1.10 12.03 57.62
N ARG A 22 -0.10 12.89 57.83
CA ARG A 22 0.44 13.77 56.78
C ARG A 22 1.13 13.00 55.65
N ILE A 23 1.94 12.00 56.00
CA ILE A 23 2.67 11.16 55.02
C ILE A 23 1.68 10.36 54.15
N ARG A 24 0.63 9.81 54.77
CA ARG A 24 -0.40 9.03 54.07
C ARG A 24 -1.21 9.87 53.08
N LYS A 25 -1.49 11.14 53.39
CA LYS A 25 -2.11 12.10 52.44
C LYS A 25 -1.19 12.50 51.29
N TYR A 26 0.13 12.57 51.53
CA TYR A 26 1.11 12.96 50.52
C TYR A 26 1.36 11.84 49.50
N GLN A 27 1.50 10.59 49.96
CA GLN A 27 1.64 9.41 49.09
C GLN A 27 0.43 9.22 48.16
N ASN A 28 -0.79 9.41 48.66
CA ASN A 28 -2.00 9.27 47.83
C ASN A 28 -2.11 10.34 46.74
N ASN A 29 -1.73 11.60 47.02
CA ASN A 29 -1.73 12.66 46.01
C ASN A 29 -0.62 12.48 44.96
N PHE A 30 0.54 11.95 45.38
CA PHE A 30 1.66 11.67 44.48
C PHE A 30 1.32 10.55 43.48
N ASN A 31 0.77 9.44 43.95
CA ASN A 31 0.33 8.32 43.09
C ASN A 31 -0.81 8.73 42.13
N PHE A 32 -1.73 9.58 42.57
CA PHE A 32 -2.83 10.06 41.73
C PHE A 32 -2.37 11.01 40.60
N ARG A 33 -1.38 11.87 40.85
CA ARG A 33 -0.77 12.71 39.81
C ARG A 33 0.07 11.89 38.83
N PHE A 34 0.83 10.91 39.33
CA PHE A 34 1.70 10.06 38.50
C PHE A 34 0.88 9.15 37.56
N MET A 35 -0.21 8.53 38.06
CA MET A 35 -1.10 7.72 37.21
C MET A 35 -1.69 8.52 36.05
N LYS A 36 -2.16 9.77 36.28
CA LYS A 36 -2.72 10.62 35.21
C LYS A 36 -1.73 10.93 34.09
N HIS A 37 -0.45 11.15 34.41
CA HIS A 37 0.58 11.45 33.41
C HIS A 37 0.98 10.19 32.64
N VAL A 38 1.05 9.03 33.32
CA VAL A 38 1.30 7.74 32.68
C VAL A 38 0.15 7.33 31.75
N THR A 39 -1.12 7.59 32.15
CA THR A 39 -2.28 7.30 31.29
C THR A 39 -2.28 8.17 30.03
N MET A 40 -1.87 9.44 30.15
CA MET A 40 -1.79 10.36 29.00
C MET A 40 -0.69 9.98 28.01
N ILE A 41 0.47 9.52 28.51
CA ILE A 41 1.60 9.06 27.68
C ILE A 41 1.23 7.75 26.95
N PHE A 42 0.51 6.83 27.61
CA PHE A 42 0.05 5.59 27.01
C PHE A 42 -0.95 5.81 25.86
N LEU A 43 -1.86 6.79 26.01
CA LEU A 43 -2.80 7.18 24.94
C LEU A 43 -2.09 7.81 23.73
N LEU A 44 -0.99 8.52 23.94
CA LEU A 44 -0.21 9.16 22.87
C LEU A 44 0.64 8.16 22.07
N GLY A 45 1.00 7.01 22.65
CA GLY A 45 1.78 5.97 21.98
C GLY A 45 1.02 5.15 20.94
N MET A 46 -0.31 5.06 21.04
CA MET A 46 -1.13 4.24 20.14
C MET A 46 -1.31 4.83 18.73
N ILE A 47 -0.88 6.07 18.50
CA ILE A 47 -1.05 6.78 17.22
C ILE A 47 0.04 6.38 16.19
N PHE A 48 1.13 5.74 16.63
CA PHE A 48 2.27 5.39 15.74
C PHE A 48 2.12 4.04 15.02
N PHE A 49 1.10 3.24 15.32
CA PHE A 49 0.74 2.08 14.49
C PHE A 49 -0.15 2.52 13.33
N SER A 50 0.34 3.45 12.51
CA SER A 50 -0.26 3.70 11.21
C SER A 50 -0.01 2.46 10.36
N CYS A 51 -1.09 1.79 9.97
CA CYS A 51 -1.08 0.70 9.01
C CYS A 51 -0.31 1.15 7.75
N GLN A 52 0.86 0.56 7.51
CA GLN A 52 1.43 0.54 6.17
C GLN A 52 0.42 -0.23 5.32
N LYS A 53 -0.25 0.48 4.40
CA LYS A 53 -0.91 -0.20 3.30
C LYS A 53 0.24 -0.70 2.44
N ASP A 54 0.60 -1.95 2.62
CA ASP A 54 1.28 -2.68 1.55
C ASP A 54 0.29 -2.62 0.39
N GLU A 55 0.62 -1.81 -0.62
CA GLU A 55 -0.18 -1.73 -1.84
C GLU A 55 -0.11 -3.12 -2.47
N LEU A 56 -1.20 -3.89 -2.31
CA LEU A 56 -1.32 -5.19 -2.95
C LEU A 56 -1.02 -5.02 -4.45
N PRO A 57 -0.23 -5.92 -5.06
CA PRO A 57 0.09 -5.81 -6.47
C PRO A 57 -1.20 -5.77 -7.29
N VAL A 58 -1.26 -4.83 -8.23
CA VAL A 58 -2.40 -4.71 -9.14
C VAL A 58 -2.35 -5.91 -10.08
N LEU A 59 -3.23 -6.88 -9.85
CA LEU A 59 -3.34 -8.05 -10.69
C LEU A 59 -4.04 -7.69 -12.00
N VAL A 60 -3.46 -8.11 -13.12
CA VAL A 60 -4.05 -8.01 -14.46
C VAL A 60 -4.30 -9.42 -14.92
N CYS A 61 -5.53 -9.74 -15.33
CA CYS A 61 -5.89 -11.12 -15.65
C CYS A 61 -5.63 -12.13 -14.51
N GLY A 62 -5.61 -11.66 -13.26
CA GLY A 62 -5.35 -12.48 -12.08
C GLY A 62 -3.87 -12.83 -11.83
N VAL A 63 -2.94 -12.28 -12.62
CA VAL A 63 -1.50 -12.49 -12.47
C VAL A 63 -0.76 -11.19 -12.14
N GLU A 64 0.44 -11.31 -11.57
CA GLU A 64 1.25 -10.16 -11.13
C GLU A 64 2.10 -9.60 -12.28
N ASP A 65 2.72 -10.48 -13.08
CA ASP A 65 3.47 -10.11 -14.27
C ASP A 65 2.88 -10.80 -15.52
N PRO A 66 1.99 -10.13 -16.27
CA PRO A 66 1.39 -10.71 -17.46
C PRO A 66 2.40 -11.19 -18.51
N VAL A 67 3.59 -10.57 -18.60
CA VAL A 67 4.59 -10.93 -19.62
C VAL A 67 5.27 -12.26 -19.30
N GLU A 68 5.48 -12.53 -18.02
CA GLU A 68 6.08 -13.78 -17.54
C GLU A 68 5.02 -14.87 -17.27
N ASP A 69 3.84 -14.49 -16.78
CA ASP A 69 2.84 -15.43 -16.26
C ASP A 69 1.76 -15.83 -17.30
N LEU A 70 1.62 -15.11 -18.42
CA LEU A 70 0.71 -15.49 -19.50
C LEU A 70 1.47 -16.15 -20.66
N ASP A 71 1.38 -17.47 -20.76
CA ASP A 71 2.08 -18.28 -21.77
C ASP A 71 1.90 -17.75 -23.21
N TRP A 72 0.67 -17.37 -23.58
CA TRP A 72 0.36 -16.88 -24.93
C TRP A 72 1.04 -15.54 -25.23
N LEU A 73 1.16 -14.67 -24.22
CA LEU A 73 1.77 -13.35 -24.37
C LEU A 73 3.28 -13.49 -24.46
N ASN A 74 3.86 -14.35 -23.60
CA ASN A 74 5.28 -14.66 -23.64
C ASN A 74 5.69 -15.24 -25.01
N GLU A 75 4.90 -16.18 -25.55
CA GLU A 75 5.17 -16.76 -26.87
C GLU A 75 5.11 -15.72 -27.99
N GLN A 76 4.06 -14.89 -28.04
CA GLN A 76 3.95 -13.80 -29.01
C GLN A 76 5.13 -12.83 -28.92
N ILE A 77 5.57 -12.51 -27.69
CA ILE A 77 6.75 -11.67 -27.46
C ILE A 77 8.02 -12.31 -28.05
N ARG A 78 8.23 -13.61 -27.83
CA ARG A 78 9.39 -14.33 -28.39
C ARG A 78 9.38 -14.32 -29.91
N GLU A 79 8.22 -14.53 -30.53
CA GLU A 79 8.07 -14.45 -31.98
C GLU A 79 8.40 -13.05 -32.52
N LEU A 80 7.92 -12.00 -31.83
CA LEU A 80 8.19 -10.62 -32.20
C LEU A 80 9.67 -10.27 -32.07
N GLU A 81 10.35 -10.68 -30.98
CA GLU A 81 11.80 -10.45 -30.81
C GLU A 81 12.64 -11.07 -31.92
N GLY A 82 12.20 -12.19 -32.48
CA GLY A 82 12.86 -12.85 -33.60
C GLY A 82 12.55 -12.22 -34.97
N SER A 83 11.67 -11.23 -35.05
CA SER A 83 11.17 -10.67 -36.32
C SER A 83 11.80 -9.32 -36.67
N ASP A 84 11.94 -9.04 -37.98
CA ASP A 84 12.43 -7.75 -38.48
C ASP A 84 11.52 -6.57 -38.07
N PHE A 85 10.24 -6.85 -37.81
CA PHE A 85 9.27 -5.83 -37.41
C PHE A 85 9.19 -5.64 -35.89
N GLY A 86 9.79 -6.54 -35.10
CA GLY A 86 9.74 -6.53 -33.64
C GLY A 86 10.21 -5.22 -33.02
N ALA A 87 11.22 -4.58 -33.63
CA ALA A 87 11.74 -3.30 -33.19
C ALA A 87 10.69 -2.17 -33.19
N PHE A 88 9.61 -2.30 -33.95
CA PHE A 88 8.52 -1.32 -34.00
C PHE A 88 7.32 -1.72 -33.15
N GLN A 89 7.28 -2.93 -32.60
CA GLN A 89 6.12 -3.43 -31.86
C GLN A 89 6.28 -3.26 -30.35
N TYR A 90 5.16 -3.09 -29.67
CA TYR A 90 5.07 -3.09 -28.22
C TYR A 90 3.67 -3.53 -27.76
N PHE A 91 3.60 -4.15 -26.59
CA PHE A 91 2.34 -4.53 -25.96
C PHE A 91 1.98 -3.52 -24.87
N THR A 92 0.70 -3.16 -24.86
CA THR A 92 0.08 -2.38 -23.80
C THR A 92 -0.99 -3.21 -23.12
N GLN A 93 -1.04 -3.18 -21.79
CA GLN A 93 -2.24 -3.55 -21.05
C GLN A 93 -3.17 -2.34 -20.99
N ALA A 94 -4.48 -2.57 -21.00
CA ALA A 94 -5.48 -1.53 -20.85
C ALA A 94 -6.78 -2.11 -20.27
N LYS A 95 -7.76 -1.25 -20.03
CA LYS A 95 -9.13 -1.64 -19.70
C LYS A 95 -10.10 -1.24 -20.78
N SER A 96 -11.06 -2.12 -21.05
CA SER A 96 -12.28 -1.81 -21.80
C SER A 96 -13.48 -2.06 -20.88
N GLY A 97 -13.97 -1.01 -20.23
CA GLY A 97 -14.90 -1.14 -19.11
C GLY A 97 -14.26 -1.85 -17.91
N ASN A 98 -14.82 -3.00 -17.52
CA ASN A 98 -14.29 -3.81 -16.41
C ASN A 98 -13.39 -4.98 -16.87
N GLN A 99 -13.12 -5.08 -18.16
CA GLN A 99 -12.32 -6.16 -18.74
C GLN A 99 -10.88 -5.69 -18.96
N ASP A 100 -9.93 -6.48 -18.47
CA ASP A 100 -8.51 -6.33 -18.80
C ASP A 100 -8.29 -6.82 -20.24
N ILE A 101 -7.57 -6.02 -21.01
CA ILE A 101 -7.25 -6.30 -22.42
C ILE A 101 -5.78 -6.00 -22.70
N PHE A 102 -5.25 -6.65 -23.73
CA PHE A 102 -3.91 -6.38 -24.25
C PHE A 102 -4.01 -5.87 -25.68
N ILE A 103 -3.20 -4.87 -26.02
CA ILE A 103 -3.21 -4.25 -27.35
C ILE A 103 -1.80 -4.34 -27.91
N LEU A 104 -1.66 -4.99 -29.07
CA LEU A 104 -0.42 -4.98 -29.83
C LEU A 104 -0.40 -3.71 -30.69
N LYS A 105 0.57 -2.84 -30.40
CA LYS A 105 0.73 -1.54 -31.07
C LYS A 105 2.07 -1.46 -31.75
N ASN A 106 2.19 -0.48 -32.66
CA ASN A 106 3.47 -0.11 -33.22
C ASN A 106 3.62 1.39 -33.42
N CYS A 107 4.87 1.84 -33.53
CA CYS A 107 5.24 3.23 -33.79
C CYS A 107 5.70 3.48 -35.24
N CYS A 108 5.42 2.55 -36.14
CA CYS A 108 5.83 2.67 -37.54
C CYS A 108 4.93 3.67 -38.28
N SER A 109 5.45 4.88 -38.50
CA SER A 109 4.73 5.99 -39.14
C SER A 109 4.21 5.70 -40.55
N ASN A 110 4.85 4.77 -41.27
CA ASN A 110 4.45 4.37 -42.63
C ASN A 110 3.71 3.03 -42.68
N CYS A 111 3.49 2.38 -41.53
CA CYS A 111 2.73 1.15 -41.47
C CYS A 111 1.25 1.52 -41.36
N ASN A 112 0.45 1.09 -42.35
CA ASN A 112 -1.00 1.22 -42.29
C ASN A 112 -1.58 0.14 -41.36
N SER A 113 -1.19 0.21 -40.10
CA SER A 113 -1.43 -0.85 -39.12
C SER A 113 -2.78 -0.72 -38.45
N VAL A 114 -3.30 -1.88 -38.11
CA VAL A 114 -4.43 -2.08 -37.21
C VAL A 114 -3.85 -2.58 -35.89
N PHE A 115 -4.40 -2.14 -34.76
CA PHE A 115 -3.91 -2.54 -33.43
C PHE A 115 -4.86 -3.59 -32.84
N PRO A 116 -4.54 -4.90 -32.95
CA PRO A 116 -5.40 -5.95 -32.45
C PRO A 116 -5.44 -5.96 -30.93
N ILE A 117 -6.58 -6.39 -30.40
CA ILE A 117 -6.91 -6.44 -28.97
C ILE A 117 -7.14 -7.90 -28.59
N TYR A 118 -6.51 -8.33 -27.49
CA TYR A 118 -6.58 -9.67 -26.95
C TYR A 118 -7.20 -9.67 -25.55
N ASP A 119 -7.92 -10.74 -25.21
CA ASP A 119 -8.34 -11.01 -23.84
C ASP A 119 -7.24 -11.70 -23.01
N CYS A 120 -7.54 -11.98 -21.75
CA CYS A 120 -6.65 -12.68 -20.83
C CYS A 120 -6.25 -14.09 -21.27
N GLN A 121 -7.01 -14.71 -22.18
CA GLN A 121 -6.79 -16.04 -22.71
C GLN A 121 -6.04 -16.00 -24.05
N GLY A 122 -5.70 -14.82 -24.56
CA GLY A 122 -5.01 -14.63 -25.84
C GLY A 122 -5.93 -14.68 -27.05
N ASN A 123 -7.26 -14.65 -26.86
CA ASN A 123 -8.19 -14.59 -28.00
C ASN A 123 -8.24 -13.17 -28.54
N GLU A 124 -8.12 -13.03 -29.86
CA GLU A 124 -8.33 -11.74 -30.53
C GLU A 124 -9.81 -11.34 -30.49
N LEU A 125 -10.10 -10.19 -29.89
CA LEU A 125 -11.45 -9.66 -29.74
C LEU A 125 -11.87 -8.71 -30.85
N GLY A 126 -10.90 -8.12 -31.55
CA GLY A 126 -11.06 -7.05 -32.54
C GLY A 126 -9.87 -6.10 -32.51
N SER A 127 -10.08 -4.86 -32.96
CA SER A 127 -9.02 -3.86 -33.01
C SER A 127 -9.45 -2.47 -32.52
N VAL A 128 -8.45 -1.65 -32.17
CA VAL A 128 -8.68 -0.28 -31.70
C VAL A 128 -9.33 0.55 -32.80
N GLY A 129 -10.45 1.19 -32.48
CA GLY A 129 -11.22 2.02 -33.40
C GLY A 129 -12.44 1.32 -34.00
N ASP A 130 -12.58 0.02 -33.78
CA ASP A 130 -13.74 -0.74 -34.23
C ASP A 130 -14.99 -0.37 -33.44
N SER A 131 -16.17 -0.71 -33.97
CA SER A 131 -17.46 -0.47 -33.28
C SER A 131 -17.53 -1.06 -31.86
N ARG A 132 -16.80 -2.17 -31.61
CA ARG A 132 -16.70 -2.82 -30.30
C ARG A 132 -15.69 -2.16 -29.36
N PHE A 133 -14.62 -1.58 -29.92
CA PHE A 133 -13.51 -0.98 -29.18
C PHE A 133 -13.21 0.42 -29.70
N PRO A 134 -14.17 1.37 -29.57
CA PRO A 134 -13.89 2.76 -29.88
C PRO A 134 -12.80 3.27 -28.93
N MET A 135 -11.94 4.19 -29.38
CA MET A 135 -10.85 4.71 -28.54
C MET A 135 -11.33 5.25 -27.19
N SER A 136 -12.55 5.81 -27.13
CA SER A 136 -13.15 6.33 -25.90
C SER A 136 -13.52 5.26 -24.86
N ALA A 137 -13.57 3.98 -25.25
CA ALA A 137 -13.85 2.88 -24.34
C ALA A 137 -12.58 2.29 -23.70
N ILE A 138 -11.40 2.68 -24.18
CA ILE A 138 -10.11 2.18 -23.71
C ILE A 138 -9.56 3.16 -22.67
N SER A 139 -9.17 2.63 -21.51
CA SER A 139 -8.60 3.40 -20.40
C SER A 139 -7.42 2.68 -19.76
N ASP A 140 -6.72 3.38 -18.86
CA ASP A 140 -5.65 2.82 -18.02
C ASP A 140 -4.54 2.10 -18.81
N GLU A 141 -4.21 2.64 -19.98
CA GLU A 141 -3.16 2.08 -20.82
C GLU A 141 -1.80 2.15 -20.14
N LYS A 142 -1.07 1.02 -20.14
CA LYS A 142 0.30 0.92 -19.66
C LYS A 142 1.09 0.02 -20.59
N VAL A 143 2.25 0.48 -21.03
CA VAL A 143 3.20 -0.37 -21.77
C VAL A 143 3.74 -1.44 -20.83
N ILE A 144 3.58 -2.70 -21.20
CA ILE A 144 4.07 -3.85 -20.42
C ILE A 144 5.27 -4.52 -21.07
N TRP A 145 5.43 -4.36 -22.39
CA TRP A 145 6.56 -4.89 -23.11
C TRP A 145 6.85 -4.06 -24.35
N LYS A 146 8.14 -3.93 -24.67
CA LYS A 146 8.65 -3.49 -25.97
C LYS A 146 9.92 -4.29 -26.26
N SER A 147 10.22 -4.48 -27.54
CA SER A 147 11.41 -5.23 -27.92
C SER A 147 12.70 -4.62 -27.34
N SER A 148 13.68 -5.46 -27.03
CA SER A 148 15.01 -5.02 -26.55
C SER A 148 15.73 -4.05 -27.49
N ASN A 149 15.45 -4.12 -28.80
CA ASN A 149 15.96 -3.20 -29.82
C ASN A 149 14.93 -2.14 -30.27
N SER A 150 13.93 -1.85 -29.43
CA SER A 150 12.79 -1.02 -29.82
C SER A 150 13.20 0.36 -30.34
N LEU A 151 12.60 0.74 -31.46
CA LEU A 151 12.67 2.06 -32.07
C LEU A 151 11.51 2.96 -31.59
N CYS A 152 10.61 2.44 -30.76
CA CYS A 152 9.48 3.18 -30.24
C CYS A 152 9.84 3.98 -28.98
N ASN A 153 9.55 5.27 -29.01
CA ASN A 153 9.65 6.16 -27.85
C ASN A 153 8.34 6.14 -27.06
N VAL A 154 8.13 5.05 -26.33
CA VAL A 154 6.96 4.74 -25.50
C VAL A 154 7.38 4.35 -24.08
#